data_AF-A0A6L9EGN9-F1
#
_entry.id   AF-A0A6L9EGN9-F1
#
_cell.length_a   1.000
_cell.length_b   1.000
_cell.length_c   1.000
_cell.angle_alpha   90.00
_cell.angle_beta   90.00
_cell.angle_gamma   90.00
#
_symmetry.space_group_name_H-M   'P 1'
#
loop_
_entity.id
_entity.type
_entity.pdbx_description
1 polymer ?
#
loop_
_entity_poly.entity_id
_entity_poly.type
_entity_poly.pdbx_seq_one_letter_code
_entity_poly.pdbx_strand_id
1 'polypeptide(L)'
;MNTKQPPKSFDEVSMTFIALIFISIILSISIALMADISPSSGHGGFIYIIIPGLIGLLSLLVYVVLIAIKPRFKYIFGIAFILANLIAGYVMMNSTF
;
A
#
# COMPACT_ATOMS: atom_id res chain seq x y z
N MET A 1 32.39 -13.64 19.77
CA MET A 1 30.94 -13.98 19.77
C MET A 1 30.22 -12.82 19.11
N ASN A 2 29.68 -13.01 17.89
CA ASN A 2 29.04 -11.93 17.14
C ASN A 2 27.62 -11.72 17.72
N THR A 3 27.48 -10.76 18.63
CA THR A 3 26.23 -10.45 19.35
C THR A 3 25.27 -9.67 18.43
N LYS A 4 24.82 -10.30 17.34
CA LYS A 4 23.70 -9.77 16.57
C LYS A 4 22.44 -9.92 17.41
N GLN A 5 22.04 -8.82 18.06
CA GLN A 5 20.76 -8.74 18.76
C GLN A 5 19.63 -9.21 17.83
N PRO A 6 18.62 -9.94 18.34
CA PRO A 6 17.51 -10.36 17.50
C PRO A 6 16.87 -9.14 16.85
N PRO A 7 16.54 -9.21 15.55
CA PRO A 7 15.95 -8.09 14.83
C PRO A 7 14.64 -7.70 15.51
N LYS A 8 14.56 -6.47 16.01
CA LYS A 8 13.33 -5.93 16.59
C LYS A 8 12.25 -5.87 15.52
N SER A 9 11.04 -6.32 15.85
CA SER A 9 9.89 -6.30 14.93
C SER A 9 9.38 -4.89 14.67
N PHE A 10 9.21 -4.12 15.75
CA PHE A 10 8.80 -2.72 15.68
C PHE A 10 9.98 -1.82 16.10
N ASP A 11 10.57 -1.16 15.09
CA ASP A 11 11.61 -0.14 15.20
C ASP A 11 11.29 1.06 14.29
N GLU A 12 12.13 2.09 14.32
CA GLU A 12 11.97 3.32 13.51
C GLU A 12 11.78 3.00 12.02
N VAL A 13 12.49 1.99 11.52
CA VAL A 13 12.38 1.53 10.13
C VAL A 13 10.99 0.98 9.83
N SER A 14 10.47 0.10 10.69
CA SER A 14 9.12 -0.44 10.51
C SER A 14 8.05 0.65 10.55
N MET A 15 8.19 1.64 11.43
CA MET A 15 7.27 2.79 11.51
C MET A 15 7.35 3.66 10.26
N THR A 16 8.56 3.87 9.73
CA THR A 16 8.76 4.59 8.48
C THR A 16 8.06 3.87 7.32
N PHE A 17 8.18 2.55 7.22
CA PHE A 17 7.47 1.79 6.19
C PHE A 17 5.95 1.79 6.38
N ILE A 18 5.43 1.74 7.62
CA ILE A 18 3.99 1.87 7.86
C ILE A 18 3.49 3.22 7.32
N ALA A 19 4.21 4.32 7.61
CA ALA A 19 3.86 5.64 7.11
C ALA A 19 3.97 5.72 5.58
N LEU A 20 5.01 5.15 4.97
CA LEU A 20 5.19 5.13 3.52
C LEU A 20 4.13 4.27 2.80
N ILE A 21 3.75 3.13 3.38
CA ILE A 21 2.64 2.32 2.86
C ILE A 21 1.35 3.13 2.95
N PHE A 22 1.09 3.83 4.05
CA PHE A 22 -0.09 4.69 4.16
C PHE A 22 -0.11 5.81 3.11
N ILE A 23 1.02 6.50 2.90
CA ILE A 23 1.17 7.51 1.84
C ILE A 23 0.94 6.89 0.46
N SER A 24 1.42 5.67 0.22
CA SER A 24 1.21 5.01 -1.08
C SER A 24 -0.26 4.66 -1.36
N ILE A 25 -1.10 4.50 -0.32
CA ILE A 25 -2.56 4.39 -0.49
C ILE A 25 -3.13 5.69 -1.07
N ILE A 26 -2.75 6.83 -0.50
CA ILE A 26 -3.20 8.15 -0.96
C ILE A 26 -2.77 8.37 -2.41
N LEU A 27 -1.50 8.08 -2.72
CA LEU A 27 -0.98 8.18 -4.08
C LEU A 27 -1.70 7.23 -5.05
N SER A 28 -1.98 6.00 -4.62
CA SER A 28 -2.73 5.02 -5.41
C SER A 28 -4.13 5.52 -5.79
N ILE A 29 -4.86 6.11 -4.83
CA ILE A 29 -6.16 6.75 -5.06
C ILE A 29 -6.00 7.95 -6.01
N SER A 30 -4.98 8.81 -5.80
CA SER A 30 -4.73 9.95 -6.68
C SER A 30 -4.47 9.52 -8.12
N ILE A 31 -3.71 8.45 -8.33
CA ILE A 31 -3.47 7.87 -9.67
C ILE A 31 -4.77 7.33 -10.26
N ALA A 32 -5.56 6.57 -9.49
CA ALA A 32 -6.81 6.00 -9.96
C ALA A 32 -7.83 7.08 -10.38
N LEU A 33 -7.86 8.21 -9.69
CA LEU A 33 -8.71 9.36 -10.01
C LEU A 33 -8.27 10.14 -11.26
N MET A 34 -7.08 9.88 -11.80
CA MET A 34 -6.66 10.40 -13.11
C MET A 34 -7.25 9.60 -14.29
N ALA A 35 -8.04 8.56 -14.02
CA ALA A 35 -8.80 7.87 -15.07
C ALA A 35 -9.73 8.84 -15.81
N ASP A 36 -9.97 8.57 -17.09
CA ASP A 36 -11.03 9.24 -17.86
C ASP A 36 -12.41 8.75 -17.38
N ILE A 37 -12.89 9.35 -16.30
CA ILE A 37 -14.17 9.02 -15.67
C ILE A 37 -15.30 9.71 -16.45
N SER A 38 -16.22 8.94 -17.03
CA SER A 38 -17.39 9.50 -17.72
C SER A 38 -18.24 10.33 -16.74
N PRO A 39 -18.62 11.58 -17.07
CA PRO A 39 -19.45 12.42 -16.19
C PRO A 39 -20.82 11.82 -15.82
N SER A 40 -21.32 10.87 -16.63
CA SER A 40 -22.57 10.15 -16.37
C SER A 40 -22.47 9.09 -15.27
N SER A 41 -21.25 8.69 -14.90
CA SER A 41 -20.98 7.65 -13.92
C SER A 41 -21.00 8.22 -12.50
N GLY A 42 -22.12 8.81 -12.05
CA GLY A 42 -22.25 9.43 -10.73
C GLY A 42 -21.80 8.55 -9.53
N HIS A 43 -21.66 7.24 -9.72
CA HIS A 43 -21.06 6.27 -8.78
C HIS A 43 -19.67 5.74 -9.20
N GLY A 44 -19.28 5.90 -10.47
CA GLY A 44 -18.02 5.44 -11.06
C GLY A 44 -16.81 6.07 -10.38
N GLY A 45 -16.78 7.40 -10.21
CA GLY A 45 -15.67 8.08 -9.51
C GLY A 45 -15.39 7.55 -8.09
N PHE A 46 -16.41 7.03 -7.41
CA PHE A 46 -16.28 6.49 -6.06
C PHE A 46 -15.56 5.14 -6.04
N ILE A 47 -15.67 4.33 -7.11
CA ILE A 47 -15.00 3.04 -7.22
C ILE A 47 -13.47 3.19 -7.30
N TYR A 48 -13.01 4.27 -7.93
CA TYR A 48 -11.59 4.65 -8.02
C TYR A 48 -11.00 5.12 -6.68
N ILE A 49 -11.82 5.34 -5.66
CA ILE A 49 -11.37 5.61 -4.29
C ILE A 49 -11.46 4.34 -3.45
N ILE A 50 -12.60 3.65 -3.46
CA ILE A 50 -12.85 2.48 -2.62
C ILE A 50 -11.87 1.34 -2.92
N ILE A 51 -11.69 0.98 -4.20
CA ILE A 51 -10.90 -0.22 -4.55
C ILE A 51 -9.42 -0.01 -4.18
N PRO A 52 -8.74 1.06 -4.62
CA PRO A 52 -7.36 1.32 -4.20
C PRO A 52 -7.22 1.49 -2.68
N GLY A 53 -8.21 2.11 -2.04
CA GLY A 53 -8.25 2.28 -0.59
C GLY A 53 -8.30 0.95 0.17
N LEU A 54 -9.20 0.04 -0.22
CA LEU A 54 -9.32 -1.29 0.40
C LEU A 54 -8.06 -2.15 0.17
N ILE A 55 -7.53 -2.15 -1.06
CA ILE A 55 -6.27 -2.84 -1.36
C ILE A 55 -5.14 -2.29 -0.50
N GLY A 56 -5.04 -0.96 -0.40
CA GLY A 56 -4.03 -0.28 0.41
C GLY A 56 -4.12 -0.60 1.90
N LEU A 57 -5.33 -0.57 2.47
CA LEU A 57 -5.56 -0.91 3.87
C LEU A 57 -5.22 -2.38 4.15
N LEU A 58 -5.57 -3.29 3.24
CA LEU A 58 -5.21 -4.70 3.36
C LEU A 58 -3.69 -4.88 3.30
N SER A 59 -3.00 -4.21 2.38
CA SER A 59 -1.53 -4.18 2.31
C SER A 59 -0.89 -3.74 3.63
N LEU A 60 -1.44 -2.71 4.27
CA LEU A 60 -0.95 -2.20 5.55
C LEU A 60 -1.13 -3.24 6.68
N LEU A 61 -2.31 -3.85 6.78
CA LEU A 61 -2.57 -4.91 7.76
C LEU A 61 -1.65 -6.12 7.57
N VAL A 62 -1.51 -6.59 6.32
CA VAL A 62 -0.65 -7.72 5.99
C VAL A 62 0.81 -7.39 6.31
N TYR A 63 1.26 -6.17 6.02
CA TYR A 63 2.62 -5.73 6.38
C TYR A 63 2.88 -5.83 7.89
N VAL A 64 1.97 -5.30 8.72
CA VAL A 64 2.08 -5.33 10.19
C VAL A 64 2.16 -6.78 10.71
N VAL A 65 1.31 -7.67 10.20
CA VAL A 65 1.33 -9.10 10.56
C VAL A 65 2.64 -9.76 10.13
N LEU A 66 3.12 -9.47 8.92
CA LEU A 66 4.36 -10.07 8.38
C LEU A 66 5.61 -9.63 9.15
N ILE A 67 5.71 -8.36 9.56
CA ILE A 67 6.86 -7.91 10.36
C ILE A 67 6.82 -8.45 11.79
N ALA A 68 5.63 -8.73 12.33
CA ALA A 68 5.49 -9.38 13.63
C ALA A 68 6.01 -10.82 13.61
N ILE A 69 5.77 -11.57 12.52
CA ILE A 69 6.21 -12.98 12.36
C ILE A 69 7.65 -13.07 11.84
N LYS A 70 8.00 -12.25 10.83
CA LYS A 70 9.27 -12.28 10.10
C LYS A 70 9.91 -10.90 9.98
N PRO A 71 10.42 -10.33 11.08
CA PRO A 71 10.95 -8.96 11.11
C PRO A 71 12.17 -8.73 10.21
N ARG A 72 12.91 -9.79 9.86
CA ARG A 72 14.08 -9.73 8.97
C ARG A 72 13.74 -9.25 7.55
N PHE A 73 12.50 -9.44 7.11
CA PHE A 73 12.08 -9.14 5.74
C PHE A 73 11.31 -7.82 5.62
N LYS A 74 11.31 -6.98 6.68
CA LYS A 74 10.55 -5.72 6.72
C LYS A 74 10.84 -4.80 5.52
N TYR A 75 12.09 -4.71 5.05
CA TYR A 75 12.45 -3.90 3.89
C TYR A 75 11.84 -4.43 2.59
N ILE A 76 11.95 -5.73 2.35
CA ILE A 76 11.44 -6.38 1.13
C ILE A 76 9.92 -6.26 1.09
N PHE A 77 9.25 -6.58 2.19
CA PHE A 77 7.79 -6.45 2.25
C PHE A 77 7.34 -5.00 2.15
N GLY A 78 8.01 -4.06 2.84
CA GLY A 78 7.67 -2.65 2.80
C GLY A 78 7.70 -2.08 1.38
N ILE A 79 8.81 -2.32 0.65
CA ILE A 79 8.95 -1.91 -0.75
C ILE A 79 7.91 -2.62 -1.63
N ALA A 80 7.72 -3.93 -1.46
CA ALA A 80 6.78 -4.70 -2.26
C ALA A 80 5.33 -4.19 -2.10
N PHE A 81 4.89 -3.87 -0.88
CA PHE A 81 3.54 -3.33 -0.64
C PHE A 81 3.38 -1.91 -1.19
N ILE A 82 4.42 -1.06 -1.10
CA ILE A 82 4.39 0.27 -1.74
C ILE A 82 4.20 0.11 -3.25
N LEU A 83 5.01 -0.74 -3.89
CA LEU A 83 4.91 -0.99 -5.33
C LEU A 83 3.54 -1.57 -5.70
N ALA A 84 3.04 -2.54 -4.93
CA ALA A 84 1.73 -3.14 -5.17
C ALA A 84 0.59 -2.11 -5.07
N ASN A 85 0.62 -1.21 -4.09
CA ASN A 85 -0.37 -0.13 -3.98
C ASN A 85 -0.32 0.80 -5.20
N LEU A 86 0.88 1.22 -5.63
CA LEU A 86 1.03 2.08 -6.82
C LEU A 86 0.55 1.38 -8.10
N ILE A 87 0.89 0.10 -8.27
CA ILE A 87 0.42 -0.73 -9.39
C ILE A 87 -1.11 -0.84 -9.36
N ALA A 88 -1.73 -1.07 -8.21
CA ALA A 88 -3.18 -1.14 -8.09
C ALA A 88 -3.86 0.17 -8.55
N GLY A 89 -3.31 1.32 -8.16
CA GLY A 89 -3.80 2.63 -8.59
C GLY A 89 -3.68 2.81 -10.11
N TYR A 90 -2.53 2.42 -10.68
CA TYR A 90 -2.29 2.46 -12.12
C TYR A 90 -3.20 1.51 -12.91
N VAL A 91 -3.44 0.30 -12.40
CA VAL A 91 -4.37 -0.66 -13.01
C VAL A 91 -5.77 -0.08 -13.01
N MET A 92 -6.21 0.49 -11.89
CA MET A 92 -7.52 1.16 -11.80
C MET A 92 -7.60 2.32 -12.80
N MET A 93 -6.57 3.17 -12.90
CA MET A 93 -6.55 4.29 -13.85
C MET A 93 -6.81 3.85 -15.31
N ASN A 94 -6.27 2.70 -15.71
CA ASN A 94 -6.42 2.15 -17.06
C ASN A 94 -7.63 1.22 -17.22
N SER A 95 -8.37 0.95 -16.13
CA SER A 95 -9.57 0.13 -16.16
C SER A 95 -10.78 1.02 -16.40
N THR A 96 -11.50 0.76 -17.48
CA THR A 96 -12.79 1.39 -17.77
C THR A 96 -13.89 0.62 -17.05
N PHE A 97 -14.55 1.26 -16.09
CA PHE A 97 -15.73 0.76 -15.38
C PHE A 97 -16.98 1.52 -15.82
#